data_AF-A0A5Y1YIJ2-F1
#
_entry.id   AF-A0A5Y1YIJ2-F1
#
_cell.length_a   1.000
_cell.length_b   1.000
_cell.length_c   1.000
_cell.angle_alpha   90.00
_cell.angle_beta   90.00
_cell.angle_gamma   90.00
#
_symmetry.space_group_name_H-M   'P 1'
#
loop_
_entity.id
_entity.type
_entity.pdbx_description
1 polymer ?
#
loop_
_entity_poly.entity_id
_entity_poly.type
_entity_poly.pdbx_seq_one_letter_code
_entity_poly.pdbx_strand_id
1 'polypeptide(L)' 'MPQDESAVGRAREYFFRHHRYTEEDLATDYQTELRKYRDDTWEAPQRAARLSAAVKRYKTYEMLYFFFQIADE' A
#
# COMPACT_ATOMS: atom_id res chain seq x y z
N MET A 1 20.23 -14.19 21.26
CA MET A 1 19.16 -14.17 20.24
C MET A 1 19.69 -13.58 18.93
N PRO A 2 20.50 -14.29 18.12
CA PRO A 2 21.12 -13.72 16.90
C PRO A 2 20.36 -14.03 15.61
N GLN A 3 19.45 -15.02 15.62
CA GLN A 3 18.77 -15.49 14.40
C GLN A 3 17.65 -14.55 13.94
N ASP A 4 17.01 -13.84 14.88
CA ASP A 4 15.85 -12.98 14.63
C ASP A 4 16.22 -11.69 13.87
N GLU A 5 17.34 -11.04 14.24
CA GLU A 5 17.86 -9.86 13.53
C GLU A 5 18.14 -10.17 12.05
N SER A 6 18.63 -11.38 11.76
CA SER A 6 18.88 -11.82 10.37
C SER A 6 17.59 -11.94 9.56
N ALA A 7 16.48 -12.35 10.18
CA ALA A 7 15.20 -12.54 9.51
C ALA A 7 14.52 -11.20 9.23
N VAL A 8 14.52 -10.30 10.23
CA VAL A 8 14.01 -8.93 10.08
C VAL A 8 14.81 -8.17 9.02
N GLY A 9 16.14 -8.28 9.01
CA GLY A 9 16.99 -7.66 8.00
C GLY A 9 16.68 -8.13 6.57
N ARG A 10 16.46 -9.44 6.36
CA ARG A 10 16.04 -9.98 5.05
C ARG A 10 14.65 -9.53 4.64
N ALA A 11 13.69 -9.54 5.57
CA ALA A 11 12.33 -9.08 5.32
C ALA A 11 12.30 -7.60 4.91
N ARG A 12 13.12 -6.79 5.58
CA ARG A 12 13.31 -5.37 5.27
C ARG A 12 13.89 -5.13 3.89
N GLU A 13 15.00 -5.79 3.56
CA GLU A 13 15.62 -5.68 2.23
C GLU A 13 14.62 -6.06 1.13
N TYR A 14 13.89 -7.17 1.34
CA TYR A 14 12.87 -7.63 0.42
C TYR A 14 11.72 -6.60 0.27
N PHE A 15 11.25 -6.02 1.38
CA PHE A 15 10.21 -4.99 1.36
C PHE A 15 10.65 -3.78 0.54
N PHE A 16 11.79 -3.16 0.87
CA PHE A 16 12.25 -1.95 0.16
C PHE A 16 12.63 -2.19 -1.30
N ARG A 17 13.10 -3.40 -1.65
CA ARG A 17 13.44 -3.74 -3.03
C ARG A 17 12.21 -3.97 -3.90
N HIS A 18 11.15 -4.55 -3.36
CA HIS A 18 10.03 -5.06 -4.16
C HIS A 18 8.69 -4.37 -3.92
N HIS A 19 8.56 -3.60 -2.85
CA HIS A 19 7.30 -2.97 -2.44
C HIS A 19 7.49 -1.47 -2.35
N ARG A 20 6.65 -0.74 -3.07
CA ARG A 20 6.51 0.71 -2.99
C ARG A 20 5.06 1.05 -3.26
N TYR A 21 4.44 1.81 -2.37
CA TYR A 21 3.11 2.34 -2.57
C TYR A 21 3.01 3.71 -1.92
N THR A 22 3.25 4.73 -2.71
CA THR A 22 3.33 6.14 -2.28
C THR A 22 1.96 6.81 -2.28
N GLU A 23 1.91 8.03 -1.76
CA GLU A 23 0.74 8.90 -1.89
C GLU A 23 0.42 9.19 -3.37
N GLU A 24 1.42 9.29 -4.25
CA GLU A 24 1.23 9.45 -5.70
C GLU A 24 0.53 8.24 -6.33
N ASP A 25 0.87 7.03 -5.88
CA ASP A 25 0.21 5.79 -6.32
C ASP A 25 -1.26 5.78 -5.88
N LEU A 26 -1.53 6.18 -4.63
CA LEU A 26 -2.89 6.32 -4.12
C LEU A 26 -3.69 7.34 -4.93
N ALA A 27 -3.13 8.53 -5.17
CA ALA A 27 -3.77 9.57 -5.97
C ALA A 27 -4.07 9.10 -7.40
N THR A 28 -3.14 8.33 -7.99
CA THR A 28 -3.31 7.75 -9.32
C THR A 28 -4.45 6.72 -9.36
N ASP A 29 -4.57 5.86 -8.35
CA ASP A 29 -5.67 4.90 -8.22
C ASP A 29 -7.03 5.63 -8.10
N TYR A 30 -7.09 6.68 -7.28
CA TYR A 30 -8.28 7.53 -7.15
C TYR A 30 -8.68 8.19 -8.48
N GLN A 31 -7.72 8.83 -9.16
CA GLN A 31 -7.94 9.46 -10.46
C GLN A 31 -8.41 8.45 -11.51
N THR A 32 -7.87 7.23 -11.47
CA THR A 32 -8.26 6.15 -12.38
C THR A 32 -9.71 5.72 -12.15
N GLU A 33 -10.14 5.56 -10.90
CA GLU A 33 -11.54 5.25 -10.58
C GLU A 33 -12.50 6.37 -11.02
N LEU A 34 -12.11 7.64 -10.86
CA LEU A 34 -12.91 8.79 -11.32
C LEU A 34 -13.02 8.83 -12.85
N ARG A 35 -11.92 8.58 -13.58
CA ARG A 35 -11.94 8.55 -15.06
C ARG A 35 -12.79 7.42 -15.63
N LYS A 36 -12.92 6.31 -14.90
CA LYS A 36 -13.75 5.16 -15.28
C LYS A 36 -15.20 5.31 -14.83
N TYR A 37 -15.56 6.39 -14.14
CA TYR A 37 -16.92 6.62 -13.71
C TYR A 37 -17.86 6.79 -14.91
N ARG A 38 -18.98 6.06 -14.89
CA ARG A 38 -20.09 6.26 -15.80
C ARG A 38 -21.39 6.18 -15.00
N ASP A 39 -22.34 7.08 -15.29
CA ASP A 39 -23.66 7.13 -14.66
C ASP A 39 -24.58 6.01 -15.16
N ASP A 40 -24.30 5.47 -16.35
CA ASP A 40 -25.08 4.42 -17.01
C ASP A 40 -24.81 3.01 -16.44
N THR A 41 -23.74 2.85 -15.65
CA THR A 41 -23.39 1.58 -15.00
C THR A 41 -23.48 1.69 -13.47
N TRP A 42 -24.32 0.83 -12.87
CA TRP A 42 -24.38 0.73 -11.40
C TRP A 42 -23.16 -0.03 -10.86
N GLU A 43 -22.06 0.69 -10.62
CA GLU A 43 -20.82 0.15 -10.04
C GLU A 43 -20.48 0.71 -8.65
N ALA A 44 -21.40 1.42 -7.98
CA ALA A 44 -21.09 2.12 -6.74
C ALA A 44 -20.45 1.22 -5.65
N PRO A 45 -20.96 -0.01 -5.37
CA PRO A 45 -20.34 -0.90 -4.39
C PRO A 45 -18.94 -1.36 -4.81
N GLN A 46 -18.74 -1.73 -6.08
CA GLN A 46 -17.46 -2.20 -6.59
C GLN A 46 -16.41 -1.08 -6.57
N ARG A 47 -16.81 0.14 -6.96
CA ARG A 47 -15.93 1.32 -6.88
C ARG A 47 -15.54 1.62 -5.43
N ALA A 48 -16.50 1.62 -4.51
CA ALA A 48 -16.22 1.83 -3.09
C ALA A 48 -15.23 0.77 -2.56
N ALA A 49 -15.36 -0.48 -2.99
CA ALA A 49 -14.44 -1.55 -2.64
C ALA A 49 -13.03 -1.32 -3.21
N ARG A 50 -12.90 -0.91 -4.48
CA ARG A 50 -11.61 -0.60 -5.12
C ARG A 50 -10.90 0.57 -4.44
N LEU A 51 -11.62 1.67 -4.18
CA LEU A 51 -11.09 2.82 -3.45
C LEU A 51 -10.67 2.44 -2.01
N SER A 52 -11.48 1.67 -1.31
CA SER A 52 -11.14 1.17 0.03
C SER A 52 -9.89 0.26 0.01
N ALA A 53 -9.73 -0.53 -1.04
CA ALA A 53 -8.55 -1.37 -1.23
C ALA A 53 -7.29 -0.53 -1.47
N ALA A 54 -7.37 0.53 -2.28
CA ALA A 54 -6.26 1.46 -2.48
C ALA A 54 -5.82 2.14 -1.17
N VAL A 55 -6.79 2.64 -0.37
CA VAL A 55 -6.51 3.21 0.95
C VAL A 55 -5.88 2.18 1.90
N LYS A 56 -6.35 0.94 1.89
CA LYS A 56 -5.75 -0.13 2.69
C LYS A 56 -4.31 -0.40 2.28
N ARG A 57 -4.01 -0.47 0.99
CA ARG A 57 -2.64 -0.69 0.48
C ARG A 57 -1.70 0.40 0.95
N TYR A 58 -2.10 1.66 0.81
CA TYR A 58 -1.34 2.80 1.31
C TYR A 58 -1.05 2.70 2.80
N LYS A 59 -2.09 2.51 3.63
CA LYS A 59 -1.92 2.41 5.09
C LYS A 59 -1.03 1.23 5.50
N THR A 60 -1.19 0.08 4.85
CA THR A 60 -0.35 -1.09 5.13
C THR A 60 1.11 -0.83 4.75
N TYR A 61 1.35 -0.17 3.61
CA TYR A 61 2.70 0.21 3.20
C TYR A 61 3.35 1.17 4.23
N GLU A 62 2.66 2.25 4.58
CA GLU A 62 3.13 3.24 5.56
C GLU A 62 3.41 2.61 6.92
N MET A 63 2.55 1.69 7.39
CA MET A 63 2.79 0.97 8.63
C MET A 63 4.04 0.10 8.59
N LEU A 64 4.24 -0.67 7.51
CA LEU A 64 5.43 -1.51 7.36
C LEU A 64 6.69 -0.67 7.22
N TYR A 65 6.60 0.44 6.47
CA TYR A 65 7.67 1.42 6.35
C TYR A 65 8.08 1.96 7.73
N PHE A 66 7.11 2.42 8.52
CA PHE A 66 7.34 2.89 9.89
C PHE A 66 7.98 1.82 10.78
N PHE A 67 7.46 0.58 10.76
CA PHE A 67 8.05 -0.51 11.57
C PHE A 67 9.50 -0.82 11.18
N PHE A 68 9.84 -0.75 9.90
CA PHE A 68 11.22 -0.96 9.46
C PHE A 68 12.13 0.23 9.78
N GLN A 69 11.61 1.47 9.82
CA GLN A 69 12.37 2.65 10.25
C GLN A 69 12.74 2.59 11.74
N ILE A 70 11.79 2.24 12.62
CA ILE A 70 12.08 2.15 14.06
C ILE A 70 12.99 0.97 14.41
N ALA A 71 13.07 -0.04 13.54
CA ALA A 71 14.01 -1.15 13.70
C ALA A 71 15.45 -0.78 13.32
N ASP A 72 15.68 0.41 12.74
CA ASP A 72 17.00 0.98 12.46
C ASP A 72 17.53 1.88 13.61
N GLU A 73 16.68 2.26 14.58
CA GLU A 73 17.06 3.00 15.80
C GLU A 73 17.50 2.07 16.94
#